data_AF-A0A961NDZ2-F1
#
_entry.id   AF-A0A961NDZ2-F1
#
_cell.length_a   1.000
_cell.length_b   1.000
_cell.length_c   1.000
_cell.angle_alpha   90.00
_cell.angle_beta   90.00
_cell.angle_gamma   90.00
#
_symmetry.space_group_name_H-M   'P 1'
#
loop_
_entity.id
_entity.type
_entity.pdbx_description
1 polymer ?
#
loop_
_entity_poly.entity_id
_entity_poly.type
_entity_poly.pdbx_seq_one_letter_code
_entity_poly.pdbx_strand_id
1 'polypeptide(L)'
;MKKKAALLLVLMSTSVSGKVQAADERYWIVRSDKFACILQNLETYRSANKSKARAVIFPEDCPDADLVTSLMRRSRNSVLPSVEKKAQDDNKPAEVVSFRTSDLACLPKLNIQTKGEFVRIPRNPCEEPE
;
A
#
# COMPACT_ATOMS: atom_id res chain seq x y z
N MET A 1 6.28 -70.07 -4.88
CA MET A 1 6.41 -69.36 -3.58
C MET A 1 7.29 -68.12 -3.75
N LYS A 2 6.94 -67.03 -3.05
CA LYS A 2 7.62 -65.72 -2.89
C LYS A 2 7.28 -64.60 -3.90
N LYS A 3 6.34 -63.75 -3.43
CA LYS A 3 6.00 -62.39 -3.86
C LYS A 3 7.14 -61.41 -3.56
N LYS A 4 7.35 -60.38 -4.41
CA LYS A 4 7.88 -59.04 -4.06
C LYS A 4 7.27 -58.04 -5.06
N ALA A 5 6.13 -57.43 -4.76
CA ALA A 5 5.99 -56.13 -4.09
C ALA A 5 6.44 -54.96 -4.98
N ALA A 6 5.48 -54.39 -5.70
CA ALA A 6 5.57 -53.11 -6.40
C ALA A 6 5.60 -51.97 -5.37
N LEU A 7 6.51 -51.01 -5.57
CA LEU A 7 6.52 -49.74 -4.85
C LEU A 7 6.21 -48.64 -5.87
N LEU A 8 4.94 -48.26 -5.97
CA LEU A 8 4.51 -47.08 -6.72
C LEU A 8 4.76 -45.86 -5.83
N LEU A 9 5.73 -45.02 -6.18
CA LEU A 9 5.89 -43.71 -5.57
C LEU A 9 4.80 -42.79 -6.14
N VAL A 10 3.76 -42.51 -5.36
CA VAL A 10 2.79 -41.45 -5.67
C VAL A 10 3.44 -40.13 -5.26
N LEU A 11 4.00 -39.41 -6.22
CA LEU A 11 4.33 -38.00 -6.06
C LEU A 11 3.01 -37.22 -6.02
N MET A 12 2.51 -36.93 -4.82
CA MET A 12 1.51 -35.90 -4.63
C MET A 12 2.16 -34.54 -4.89
N SER A 13 2.17 -34.13 -6.15
CA SER A 13 2.37 -32.73 -6.52
C SER A 13 1.13 -31.96 -6.07
N THR A 14 1.15 -31.46 -4.83
CA THR A 14 0.24 -30.40 -4.42
C THR A 14 0.65 -29.16 -5.20
N SER A 15 0.07 -28.99 -6.39
CA SER A 15 0.04 -27.72 -7.09
C SER A 15 -0.67 -26.72 -6.18
N VAL A 16 0.10 -26.04 -5.34
CA VAL A 16 -0.34 -24.78 -4.75
C VAL A 16 -0.50 -23.84 -5.93
N SER A 17 -1.73 -23.73 -6.43
CA SER A 17 -2.16 -22.65 -7.31
C SER A 17 -2.01 -21.35 -6.54
N GLY A 18 -0.79 -20.83 -6.48
CA GLY A 18 -0.52 -19.45 -6.16
C GLY A 18 -1.15 -18.63 -7.27
N LYS A 19 -2.40 -18.22 -7.07
CA LYS A 19 -2.97 -17.11 -7.84
C LYS A 19 -2.07 -15.92 -7.54
N VAL A 20 -1.14 -15.63 -8.44
CA VAL A 20 -0.47 -14.33 -8.47
C VAL A 20 -1.57 -13.33 -8.75
N GLN A 21 -2.14 -12.79 -7.67
CA GLN A 21 -3.18 -11.77 -7.75
C GLN A 21 -2.51 -10.57 -8.41
N ALA A 22 -2.84 -10.32 -9.68
CA ALA A 22 -2.36 -9.16 -10.40
C ALA A 22 -2.65 -7.93 -9.52
N ALA A 23 -1.63 -7.15 -9.20
CA ALA A 23 -1.84 -5.97 -8.38
C ALA A 23 -2.79 -5.02 -9.07
N ASP A 24 -3.78 -4.59 -8.30
CA ASP A 24 -4.74 -3.60 -8.76
C ASP A 24 -4.09 -2.21 -8.70
N GLU A 25 -3.61 -1.73 -9.85
CA GLU A 25 -3.00 -0.40 -9.98
C GLU A 25 -3.95 0.74 -9.60
N ARG A 26 -5.25 0.47 -9.42
CA ARG A 26 -6.26 1.46 -9.00
C ARG A 26 -6.20 1.78 -7.51
N TYR A 27 -5.50 0.97 -6.71
CA TYR A 27 -5.42 1.14 -5.26
C TYR A 27 -3.99 1.33 -4.76
N TRP A 28 -3.89 1.97 -3.60
CA TRP A 28 -2.77 1.90 -2.68
C TRP A 28 -3.09 0.87 -1.60
N ILE A 29 -2.13 0.04 -1.26
CA ILE A 29 -2.24 -0.82 -0.07
C ILE A 29 -1.44 -0.17 1.04
N VAL A 30 -2.08 0.20 2.14
CA VAL A 30 -1.45 0.92 3.25
C VAL A 30 -1.80 0.21 4.55
N ARG A 31 -0.89 0.20 5.53
CA ARG A 31 -1.20 -0.29 6.87
C ARG A 31 -2.32 0.54 7.52
N SER A 32 -3.26 -0.13 8.18
CA SER A 32 -4.47 0.52 8.72
C SER A 32 -4.16 1.61 9.75
N ASP A 33 -3.15 1.39 10.61
CA ASP A 33 -2.69 2.38 11.60
C ASP A 33 -2.12 3.65 10.93
N LYS A 34 -1.33 3.47 9.86
CA LYS A 34 -0.78 4.58 9.08
C LYS A 34 -1.85 5.34 8.31
N PHE A 35 -2.83 4.62 7.73
CA PHE A 35 -3.96 5.28 7.08
C PHE A 35 -4.82 6.07 8.08
N ALA A 36 -5.07 5.53 9.27
CA ALA A 36 -5.76 6.26 10.33
C ALA A 36 -5.01 7.55 10.72
N CYS A 37 -3.68 7.49 10.83
CA CYS A 37 -2.86 8.68 11.05
C CYS A 37 -3.00 9.70 9.91
N ILE A 38 -2.99 9.25 8.65
CA ILE A 38 -3.19 10.14 7.49
C ILE A 38 -4.55 10.85 7.58
N LEU A 39 -5.62 10.11 7.88
CA LEU A 39 -6.96 10.67 8.01
C LEU A 39 -7.04 11.73 9.12
N GLN A 40 -6.38 11.50 10.25
CA GLN A 40 -6.33 12.46 11.37
C GLN A 40 -5.55 13.74 11.04
N ASN A 41 -4.65 13.69 10.05
CA ASN A 41 -3.73 14.78 9.71
C ASN A 41 -3.95 15.34 8.29
N LEU A 42 -5.11 15.10 7.67
CA LEU A 42 -5.39 15.54 6.29
C LEU A 42 -5.15 17.03 6.07
N GLU A 43 -5.51 17.87 7.03
CA GLU A 43 -5.33 19.32 6.90
C GLU A 43 -3.85 19.72 6.90
N THR A 44 -3.02 19.01 7.67
CA THR A 44 -1.55 19.17 7.65
C THR A 44 -1.00 18.90 6.25
N TYR A 45 -1.42 17.79 5.62
CA TYR A 45 -1.01 17.44 4.26
C TYR A 45 -1.52 18.43 3.22
N ARG A 46 -2.76 18.92 3.35
CA ARG A 46 -3.34 19.93 2.45
C ARG A 46 -2.61 21.27 2.56
N SER A 47 -2.37 21.73 3.77
CA SER A 47 -1.68 23.00 4.04
C SER A 47 -0.23 22.98 3.54
N ALA A 48 0.53 21.92 3.85
CA ALA A 48 1.91 21.77 3.41
C ALA A 48 2.07 21.65 1.88
N ASN A 49 1.01 21.24 1.17
CA ASN A 49 1.03 21.03 -0.28
C ASN A 49 0.07 21.96 -1.03
N LYS A 50 -0.38 23.06 -0.42
CA LYS A 50 -1.37 23.99 -0.98
C LYS A 50 -0.98 24.55 -2.35
N SER A 51 0.31 24.77 -2.60
CA SER A 51 0.86 25.25 -3.87
C SER A 51 1.19 24.15 -4.87
N LYS A 52 1.03 22.88 -4.50
CA LYS A 52 1.40 21.72 -5.31
C LYS A 52 0.16 21.03 -5.85
N ALA A 53 0.25 20.52 -7.07
CA ALA A 53 -0.83 19.73 -7.69
C ALA A 53 -1.04 18.39 -6.98
N ARG A 54 0.00 17.84 -6.35
CA ARG A 54 -0.05 16.55 -5.65
C ARG A 54 0.55 16.65 -4.26
N ALA A 55 -0.07 15.94 -3.32
CA ALA A 55 0.55 15.58 -2.05
C ALA A 55 1.26 14.24 -2.24
N VAL A 56 2.55 14.19 -1.87
CA VAL A 56 3.34 12.95 -1.78
C VAL A 56 3.50 12.67 -0.30
N ILE A 57 3.03 11.50 0.13
CA ILE A 57 2.97 11.11 1.54
C ILE A 57 3.74 9.82 1.70
N PHE A 58 4.62 9.77 2.69
CA PHE A 58 5.23 8.53 3.15
C PHE A 58 4.43 8.05 4.35
N PRO A 59 3.60 6.99 4.23
CA PRO A 59 2.70 6.59 5.32
C PRO A 59 3.44 6.30 6.64
N GLU A 60 4.66 5.78 6.57
CA GLU A 60 5.49 5.49 7.74
C GLU A 60 5.98 6.73 8.49
N ASP A 61 6.04 7.90 7.85
CA ASP A 61 6.48 9.16 8.47
C ASP A 61 5.32 10.02 8.98
N CYS A 62 4.08 9.53 8.93
CA CYS A 62 2.94 10.30 9.41
C CYS A 62 3.15 10.74 10.88
N PRO A 63 2.94 12.02 11.24
CA PRO A 63 2.23 13.07 10.49
C PRO A 63 3.09 14.04 9.65
N ASP A 64 4.35 13.71 9.34
CA ASP A 64 5.21 14.61 8.56
C ASP A 64 4.67 14.81 7.13
N ALA A 65 4.26 16.03 6.81
CA ALA A 65 3.72 16.40 5.50
C ALA A 65 4.75 17.05 4.56
N ASP A 66 5.93 17.37 5.07
CA ASP A 66 7.00 17.99 4.28
C ASP A 66 7.88 16.91 3.61
N LEU A 67 7.71 16.80 2.29
CA LEU A 67 8.43 15.85 1.44
C LEU A 67 9.96 15.92 1.65
N VAL A 68 10.53 17.12 1.77
CA VAL A 68 11.98 17.30 1.93
C VAL A 68 12.44 16.74 3.27
N THR A 69 11.72 17.04 4.35
CA THR A 69 11.99 16.55 5.70
C THR A 69 11.90 15.02 5.76
N SER A 70 10.85 14.43 5.20
CA SER A 70 10.69 12.97 5.11
C SER A 70 11.85 12.33 4.34
N LEU A 71 12.21 12.88 3.18
CA LEU A 71 13.34 12.38 2.38
C LEU A 71 14.67 12.52 3.12
N MET A 72 14.90 13.62 3.84
CA MET A 72 16.11 13.84 4.63
C MET A 72 16.22 12.88 5.82
N ARG A 73 15.10 12.53 6.47
CA ARG A 73 15.10 11.50 7.53
C ARG A 73 15.43 10.12 6.97
N ARG A 74 14.89 9.79 5.80
CA ARG A 74 15.11 8.50 5.13
C ARG A 74 16.52 8.36 4.55
N SER A 75 17.05 9.43 3.94
CA SER A 75 18.40 9.42 3.37
C SER A 75 19.48 9.23 4.43
N ARG A 76 19.29 9.78 5.64
CA ARG A 76 20.19 9.57 6.78
C ARG A 76 20.22 8.11 7.27
N ASN A 77 19.20 7.32 6.97
CA ASN A 77 19.05 5.92 7.40
C ASN A 77 19.30 4.90 6.27
N SER A 78 19.91 5.33 5.16
CA SER A 78 20.50 4.49 4.10
C SER A 78 19.59 3.47 3.41
N VAL A 79 18.30 3.75 3.27
CA VAL A 79 17.47 3.14 2.22
C VAL A 79 16.62 4.25 1.63
N LEU A 80 17.03 4.78 0.46
CA LEU A 80 16.12 5.60 -0.32
C LEU A 80 14.92 4.72 -0.66
N PRO A 81 13.67 5.20 -0.44
CA PRO A 81 12.49 4.42 -0.74
C PRO A 81 12.57 4.05 -2.22
N SER A 82 12.59 2.75 -2.47
CA SER A 82 12.58 2.26 -3.83
C SER A 82 11.18 2.54 -4.32
N VAL A 83 11.02 3.53 -5.20
CA VAL A 83 9.72 3.84 -5.84
C VAL A 83 9.45 2.73 -6.85
N GLU A 84 9.31 1.49 -6.36
CA GLU A 84 8.98 0.35 -7.17
C GLU A 84 7.54 0.56 -7.65
N LYS A 85 7.37 0.71 -8.96
CA LYS A 85 6.08 0.51 -9.64
C LYS A 85 5.64 -0.96 -9.62
N LYS A 86 6.17 -1.78 -8.71
CA LYS A 86 5.79 -3.18 -8.62
C LYS A 86 4.40 -3.29 -8.01
N ALA A 87 3.78 -4.41 -8.32
CA ALA A 87 2.57 -4.88 -7.70
C ALA A 87 2.63 -4.71 -6.17
N GLN A 88 1.79 -3.82 -5.63
CA GLN A 88 1.57 -3.75 -4.18
C GLN A 88 0.64 -4.90 -3.81
N ASP A 89 1.00 -5.61 -2.75
CA ASP A 89 0.17 -6.63 -2.13
C ASP A 89 0.21 -6.46 -0.60
N ASP A 90 -0.55 -7.28 0.10
CA ASP A 90 -0.66 -7.21 1.57
C ASP A 90 0.69 -7.52 2.26
N ASN A 91 1.69 -8.10 1.58
CA ASN A 91 3.05 -8.31 2.10
C ASN A 91 4.04 -7.17 1.74
N LYS A 92 3.65 -6.25 0.85
CA LYS A 92 4.44 -5.10 0.41
C LYS A 92 3.55 -3.85 0.32
N PRO A 93 3.22 -3.23 1.46
CA PRO A 93 2.44 -2.00 1.48
C PRO A 93 3.20 -0.85 0.79
N ALA A 94 2.46 0.16 0.39
CA ALA A 94 2.97 1.36 -0.24
C ALA A 94 3.93 2.12 0.70
N GLU A 95 5.20 2.22 0.30
CA GLU A 95 6.17 3.11 0.96
C GLU A 95 5.85 4.59 0.71
N VAL A 96 5.24 4.87 -0.46
CA VAL A 96 4.85 6.21 -0.89
C VAL A 96 3.45 6.13 -1.50
N VAL A 97 2.57 7.04 -1.08
CA VAL A 97 1.30 7.29 -1.73
C VAL A 97 1.25 8.71 -2.27
N SER A 98 0.54 8.90 -3.37
CA SER A 98 0.36 10.23 -3.92
C SER A 98 -1.06 10.45 -4.39
N PHE A 99 -1.62 11.58 -3.96
CA PHE A 99 -2.97 12.03 -4.32
C PHE A 99 -2.89 13.41 -4.96
N ARG A 100 -3.89 13.78 -5.75
CA ARG A 100 -4.07 15.20 -6.06
C ARG A 100 -4.39 15.92 -4.76
N THR A 101 -3.85 17.12 -4.56
CA THR A 101 -4.08 17.86 -3.31
C THR A 101 -5.57 18.15 -3.09
N SER A 102 -6.32 18.36 -4.18
CA SER A 102 -7.78 18.48 -4.17
C SER A 102 -8.50 17.25 -3.63
N ASP A 103 -7.95 16.06 -3.88
CA ASP A 103 -8.67 14.80 -3.69
C ASP A 103 -8.55 14.28 -2.25
N LEU A 104 -7.63 14.86 -1.45
CA LEU A 104 -7.48 14.55 -0.03
C LEU A 104 -8.77 14.76 0.77
N ALA A 105 -9.65 15.67 0.32
CA ALA A 105 -10.95 15.92 0.95
C ALA A 105 -11.97 14.78 0.74
N CYS A 106 -11.73 13.86 -0.20
CA CYS A 106 -12.61 12.72 -0.47
C CYS A 106 -12.23 11.48 0.35
N LEU A 107 -10.98 11.35 0.81
CA LEU A 107 -10.52 10.23 1.64
C LEU A 107 -11.43 9.90 2.85
N PRO A 108 -11.89 10.87 3.67
CA PRO A 108 -12.77 10.54 4.80
C PRO A 108 -14.18 10.09 4.38
N LYS A 109 -14.58 10.31 3.12
CA LYS A 109 -15.91 9.93 2.61
C LYS A 109 -15.99 8.49 2.12
N LEU A 110 -14.86 7.81 1.91
CA LEU A 110 -14.79 6.49 1.29
C LEU A 110 -15.28 5.32 2.17
N ASN A 111 -15.68 5.57 3.42
CA ASN A 111 -16.11 4.55 4.39
C ASN A 111 -15.22 3.30 4.42
N ILE A 112 -13.90 3.48 4.31
CA ILE A 112 -12.93 2.39 4.32
C ILE A 112 -12.83 1.84 5.75
N GLN A 113 -13.20 0.58 5.94
CA GLN A 113 -13.06 -0.07 7.24
C GLN A 113 -11.58 -0.36 7.54
N THR A 114 -11.08 0.16 8.66
CA THR A 114 -9.69 -0.03 9.13
C THR A 114 -9.52 -1.26 10.05
N LYS A 115 -10.42 -2.26 9.95
CA LYS A 115 -10.46 -3.42 10.86
C LYS A 115 -9.41 -4.50 10.57
N GLY A 116 -8.71 -4.43 9.44
CA GLY A 116 -7.60 -5.34 9.08
C GLY A 116 -6.22 -4.74 9.35
N GLU A 117 -5.15 -5.47 9.06
CA GLU A 117 -3.78 -4.94 9.12
C GLU A 117 -3.51 -3.94 7.99
N PHE A 118 -4.12 -4.15 6.82
CA PHE A 118 -3.98 -3.33 5.64
C PHE A 118 -5.35 -2.85 5.12
N VAL A 119 -5.34 -1.70 4.46
CA VAL A 119 -6.48 -1.12 3.75
C VAL A 119 -6.13 -0.85 2.30
N ARG A 120 -7.13 -1.01 1.44
CA ARG A 120 -7.06 -0.62 0.02
C ARG A 120 -7.68 0.75 -0.14
N ILE A 121 -6.89 1.70 -0.64
CA ILE A 121 -7.29 3.10 -0.81
C ILE A 121 -7.25 3.43 -2.30
N PRO A 122 -8.34 3.87 -2.92
CA PRO A 122 -8.34 4.30 -4.31
C PRO A 122 -7.27 5.36 -4.56
N ARG A 123 -6.51 5.25 -5.66
CA ARG A 123 -5.52 6.28 -6.03
C ARG A 123 -6.19 7.61 -6.41
N ASN A 124 -7.45 7.56 -6.85
CA ASN A 124 -8.32 8.71 -7.15
C ASN A 124 -9.56 8.65 -6.23
N PRO A 125 -9.48 9.14 -4.98
CA PRO A 125 -10.54 8.96 -4.00
C PRO A 125 -11.82 9.79 -4.27
N CYS A 126 -11.80 10.71 -5.23
CA CYS A 126 -12.99 11.45 -5.66
C CYS A 126 -13.65 10.89 -6.92
N GLU A 127 -12.99 9.97 -7.62
CA GLU A 127 -13.60 9.24 -8.73
C GLU A 127 -14.25 8.00 -8.11
N GLU A 128 -15.55 7.81 -8.31
CA GLU A 128 -16.23 6.61 -7.78
C GLU A 128 -15.55 5.35 -8.33
N PRO A 129 -15.20 4.38 -7.48
CA PRO A 129 -14.70 3.11 -7.99
C PRO A 129 -15.85 2.37 -8.69
N GLU A 130 -15.73 2.16 -10.00
CA GLU A 130 -16.60 1.29 -10.81
C GLU A 130 -16.63 -0.16 -10.32
#